data_AF-A0A520HR34-F1
#
_entry.id   AF-A0A520HR34-F1
#
_cell.length_a   1.000
_cell.length_b   1.000
_cell.length_c   1.000
_cell.angle_alpha   90.00
_cell.angle_beta   90.00
_cell.angle_gamma   90.00
#
_symmetry.space_group_name_H-M   'P 1'
#
loop_
_entity.id
_entity.type
_entity.pdbx_description
1 polymer ?
#
loop_
_entity_poly.entity_id
_entity_poly.type
_entity_poly.pdbx_seq_one_letter_code
_entity_poly.pdbx_strand_id
1 'polypeptide(L)'
;MLLPLAWTADGIRYAADGTMLRPALPEARRRSLRNAWTARRRMGKPINIARLVRAAFTFDGAARYGAWKIERHTGIPVPLTPWREAHPLLAAPGVFWRLYRARRNA
;
A
#
# COMPACT_ATOMS: atom_id res chain seq x y z
N MET A 1 -29.03 -17.78 3.73
CA MET A 1 -27.61 -17.42 3.53
C MET A 1 -27.47 -16.67 2.21
N LEU A 2 -26.81 -15.50 2.20
CA LEU A 2 -26.73 -14.62 1.01
C LEU A 2 -25.71 -15.10 -0.04
N LEU A 3 -24.67 -15.83 0.39
CA LEU A 3 -23.54 -16.20 -0.46
C LEU A 3 -23.93 -17.10 -1.67
N PRO A 4 -24.74 -18.17 -1.52
CA PRO A 4 -25.21 -18.96 -2.65
C PRO A 4 -26.00 -18.13 -3.67
N LEU A 5 -26.87 -17.22 -3.20
CA LEU A 5 -27.67 -16.35 -4.07
C LEU A 5 -26.79 -15.39 -4.86
N ALA A 6 -25.79 -14.78 -4.22
CA ALA A 6 -24.83 -13.91 -4.88
C ALA A 6 -23.99 -14.67 -5.93
N TRP A 7 -23.50 -15.87 -5.60
CA TRP A 7 -22.74 -16.69 -6.54
C TRP A 7 -23.58 -17.13 -7.74
N THR A 8 -24.85 -17.50 -7.54
CA THR A 8 -25.75 -17.81 -8.64
C THR A 8 -26.03 -16.57 -9.50
N ALA A 9 -26.26 -15.40 -8.90
CA ALA A 9 -26.47 -14.15 -9.63
C ALA A 9 -25.25 -13.76 -10.49
N ASP A 10 -24.03 -14.00 -9.98
CA ASP A 10 -22.77 -13.76 -10.70
C ASP A 10 -22.36 -14.93 -11.62
N GLY A 11 -23.17 -15.99 -11.75
CA GLY A 11 -22.89 -17.16 -12.58
C GLY A 11 -21.70 -18.01 -12.11
N ILE A 12 -21.31 -17.89 -10.85
CA ILE A 12 -20.21 -18.64 -10.23
C ILE A 12 -20.75 -20.01 -9.76
N ARG A 13 -20.30 -21.08 -10.43
CA ARG A 13 -20.64 -22.45 -10.01
C ARG A 13 -19.95 -22.79 -8.69
N TYR A 14 -20.63 -23.55 -7.85
CA TYR A 14 -20.11 -24.00 -6.56
C TYR A 14 -20.61 -25.40 -6.20
N ALA A 15 -19.86 -26.07 -5.33
CA ALA A 15 -20.26 -27.29 -4.64
C ALA A 15 -20.56 -26.95 -3.18
N ALA A 16 -21.63 -27.54 -2.63
CA ALA A 16 -21.96 -27.44 -1.22
C ALA A 16 -21.66 -28.78 -0.54
N ASP A 17 -20.95 -28.73 0.59
CA ASP A 17 -20.63 -29.87 1.44
C ASP A 17 -21.06 -29.52 2.87
N GLY A 18 -22.30 -29.89 3.22
CA GLY A 18 -22.95 -29.43 4.44
C GLY A 18 -23.02 -27.90 4.53
N THR A 19 -22.24 -27.32 5.45
CA THR A 19 -22.15 -25.86 5.67
C THR A 19 -21.04 -25.19 4.85
N MET A 20 -20.20 -25.94 4.14
CA MET A 20 -19.05 -25.42 3.40
C MET A 20 -19.40 -25.22 1.92
N LEU A 21 -19.17 -24.02 1.40
CA LEU A 21 -19.36 -23.69 -0.01
C LEU A 21 -18.00 -23.57 -0.72
N ARG A 22 -17.80 -24.35 -1.78
CA ARG A 22 -16.55 -24.38 -2.56
C ARG A 22 -16.78 -23.94 -4.00
N PRO A 23 -16.06 -22.93 -4.53
CA PRO A 23 -16.22 -22.52 -5.92
C PRO A 23 -15.70 -23.62 -6.87
N ALA A 24 -16.57 -24.04 -7.79
CA ALA A 24 -16.30 -25.04 -8.81
C ALA A 24 -15.67 -24.36 -10.06
N LEU A 25 -14.42 -23.92 -9.91
CA LEU A 25 -13.65 -23.28 -10.97
C LEU A 25 -12.71 -24.29 -11.65
N PRO A 26 -12.64 -24.34 -12.99
CA PRO A 26 -11.61 -25.08 -13.70
C PRO A 26 -10.21 -24.62 -13.28
N GLU A 27 -9.25 -25.54 -13.15
CA GLU A 27 -7.92 -25.24 -12.62
C GLU A 27 -7.17 -24.19 -13.46
N ALA A 28 -7.37 -24.19 -14.79
CA ALA A 28 -6.83 -23.17 -15.68
C ALA A 28 -7.31 -21.75 -15.33
N ARG A 29 -8.62 -21.58 -15.08
CA ARG A 29 -9.21 -20.28 -14.68
C ARG A 29 -8.78 -19.89 -13.27
N ARG A 30 -8.65 -20.84 -12.36
CA ARG A 30 -8.12 -20.60 -11.02
C ARG A 30 -6.68 -20.07 -11.09
N ARG A 31 -5.83 -20.67 -11.94
CA ARG A 31 -4.45 -20.24 -12.16
C ARG A 31 -4.36 -18.84 -12.76
N SER A 32 -5.17 -18.53 -13.77
CA SER A 32 -5.16 -17.19 -14.37
C SER A 32 -5.58 -16.12 -13.37
N LEU A 33 -6.60 -16.37 -12.55
CA LEU A 33 -7.04 -15.46 -11.49
C LEU A 33 -5.94 -15.25 -10.44
N ARG A 34 -5.26 -16.31 -9.99
CA ARG A 34 -4.13 -16.19 -9.05
C ARG A 34 -2.97 -15.39 -9.62
N ASN A 35 -2.64 -15.58 -10.90
CA ASN A 35 -1.60 -14.82 -11.58
C ASN A 35 -1.99 -13.34 -11.70
N ALA A 36 -3.23 -13.07 -12.10
CA ALA A 36 -3.80 -11.73 -12.21
C ALA A 36 -3.81 -11.00 -10.85
N TRP A 37 -4.10 -11.71 -9.76
CA TRP A 37 -4.05 -11.19 -8.40
C TRP A 37 -2.62 -10.93 -7.94
N THR A 38 -1.71 -11.84 -8.25
CA THR A 38 -0.27 -11.70 -7.92
C THR A 38 0.32 -10.48 -8.63
N ALA A 39 0.01 -10.28 -9.91
CA ALA A 39 0.42 -9.09 -10.66
C ALA A 39 -0.13 -7.81 -10.02
N ARG A 40 -1.43 -7.75 -9.72
CA ARG A 40 -2.05 -6.59 -9.03
C ARG A 40 -1.40 -6.32 -7.67
N ARG A 41 -1.15 -7.36 -6.87
CA ARG A 41 -0.49 -7.25 -5.57
C ARG A 41 0.93 -6.72 -5.70
N ARG A 42 1.68 -7.17 -6.71
CA ARG A 42 3.03 -6.67 -7.01
C ARG A 42 3.00 -5.22 -7.47
N MET A 43 2.04 -4.83 -8.31
CA MET A 43 1.88 -3.45 -8.80
C MET A 43 1.36 -2.47 -7.74
N GLY A 44 0.65 -2.94 -6.72
CA GLY A 44 0.12 -2.06 -5.66
C GLY A 44 1.19 -1.27 -4.93
N LYS A 45 2.36 -1.89 -4.67
CA LYS A 45 3.49 -1.21 -3.99
C LYS A 45 4.10 -0.09 -4.86
N PRO A 46 4.55 -0.34 -6.11
CA PRO A 46 5.04 0.71 -7.00
C PRO A 46 4.03 1.82 -7.24
N ILE A 47 2.75 1.49 -7.48
CA ILE A 47 1.70 2.51 -7.69
C ILE A 47 1.55 3.40 -6.46
N ASN A 48 1.58 2.82 -5.25
CA ASN A 48 1.52 3.61 -4.03
C ASN A 48 2.73 4.54 -3.89
N ILE A 49 3.94 4.05 -4.17
CA ILE A 49 5.16 4.87 -4.18
C ILE A 49 5.02 6.00 -5.21
N ALA A 50 4.61 5.71 -6.44
CA ALA A 50 4.42 6.72 -7.47
C ALA A 50 3.38 7.79 -7.07
N ARG A 51 2.31 7.40 -6.35
CA ARG A 51 1.34 8.35 -5.79
C ARG A 51 1.96 9.26 -4.74
N LEU A 52 2.79 8.72 -3.84
CA LEU A 52 3.50 9.51 -2.83
C LEU A 52 4.52 10.46 -3.45
N VAL A 53 5.31 9.96 -4.41
CA VAL A 53 6.25 10.73 -5.23
C VAL A 53 5.52 11.91 -5.86
N ARG A 54 4.43 11.64 -6.59
CA ARG A 54 3.63 12.69 -7.22
C ARG A 54 3.11 13.69 -6.20
N ALA A 55 2.53 13.23 -5.09
CA ALA A 55 2.02 14.11 -4.04
C ALA A 55 3.10 15.01 -3.44
N ALA A 56 4.34 14.51 -3.29
CA ALA A 56 5.46 15.29 -2.79
C ALA A 56 5.89 16.43 -3.72
N PHE A 57 5.56 16.36 -5.02
CA PHE A 57 5.87 17.39 -6.01
C PHE A 57 4.65 18.17 -6.53
N THR A 58 3.43 17.84 -6.07
CA THR A 58 2.21 18.49 -6.58
C THR A 58 1.87 19.79 -5.82
N PHE A 59 2.36 19.96 -4.59
CA PHE A 59 2.03 21.11 -3.76
C PHE A 59 3.28 21.74 -3.15
N ASP A 60 3.37 23.07 -3.22
CA ASP A 60 4.41 23.82 -2.53
C ASP A 60 4.33 23.56 -1.01
N GLY A 61 5.47 23.22 -0.41
CA GLY A 61 5.55 22.87 1.01
C GLY A 61 5.11 21.45 1.38
N ALA A 62 4.87 20.54 0.42
CA ALA A 62 4.58 19.14 0.72
C ALA A 62 5.68 18.46 1.57
N ALA A 63 6.95 18.81 1.33
CA ALA A 63 8.08 18.37 2.16
C ALA A 63 7.97 18.88 3.61
N ARG A 64 7.54 20.13 3.78
CA ARG A 64 7.31 20.78 5.08
C ARG A 64 6.17 20.14 5.85
N TYR A 65 5.05 19.89 5.17
CA TYR A 65 3.93 19.16 5.75
C TYR A 65 4.31 17.73 6.14
N GLY A 66 5.09 17.04 5.30
CA GLY A 66 5.58 15.70 5.59
C GLY A 66 6.45 15.65 6.85
N ALA A 67 7.42 16.57 6.96
CA ALA A 67 8.28 16.70 8.14
C ALA A 67 7.46 16.97 9.41
N TRP A 68 6.57 17.97 9.38
CA TRP A 68 5.67 18.28 10.50
C TRP A 68 4.84 17.05 10.92
N LYS A 69 4.34 16.28 9.95
CA LYS A 69 3.51 15.10 10.25
C LYS A 69 4.32 14.00 10.92
N ILE A 70 5.58 13.83 10.53
CA ILE A 70 6.51 12.90 11.16
C ILE A 70 6.78 13.37 12.59
N GLU A 71 7.20 14.62 12.77
CA GLU A 71 7.47 15.22 14.09
C GLU A 71 6.30 15.05 15.05
N ARG A 72 5.07 15.29 14.57
CA ARG A 72 3.86 15.15 15.37
C ARG A 72 3.65 13.74 15.94
N HIS A 73 4.05 12.70 15.21
CA HIS A 73 3.82 11.31 15.62
C HIS A 73 5.05 10.64 16.26
N THR A 74 6.25 11.15 16.00
CA THR A 74 7.50 10.58 16.52
C THR A 74 8.14 11.42 17.63
N GLY A 75 7.75 12.68 17.76
CA GLY A 75 8.41 13.66 18.63
C GLY A 75 9.81 14.07 18.16
N ILE A 76 10.29 13.56 17.02
CA ILE A 76 11.66 13.77 16.56
C ILE A 76 11.68 14.89 15.51
N PRO A 77 12.37 16.02 15.76
CA PRO A 77 12.49 17.11 14.78
C PRO A 77 13.18 16.64 13.50
N VAL A 78 12.59 16.99 12.35
CA VAL A 78 13.08 16.69 11.01
C VAL A 78 13.49 18.00 10.34
N PRO A 79 14.75 18.44 10.49
CA PRO A 79 15.20 19.69 9.89
C PRO A 79 15.15 19.61 8.37
N LEU A 80 14.41 20.54 7.76
CA LEU A 80 14.33 20.73 6.32
C LEU A 80 15.42 21.70 5.89
N THR A 81 16.36 21.21 5.09
CA THR A 81 17.29 22.07 4.36
C THR A 81 16.68 22.41 2.98
N PRO A 82 17.08 23.50 2.32
CA PRO A 82 16.57 23.87 0.99
C PRO A 82 16.69 22.72 -0.03
N TRP A 83 17.78 21.94 0.07
CA TRP A 83 17.98 20.75 -0.76
C TRP A 83 16.97 19.63 -0.48
N ARG A 84 16.61 19.39 0.79
CA ARG A 84 15.60 18.37 1.18
C ARG A 84 14.19 18.77 0.79
N GLU A 85 13.92 20.07 0.79
CA GLU A 85 12.66 20.62 0.30
C GLU A 85 12.53 20.45 -1.23
N ALA A 86 13.62 20.68 -1.97
CA ALA A 86 13.66 20.46 -3.41
C ALA A 86 13.69 18.97 -3.81
N HIS A 87 14.22 18.07 -2.97
CA HIS A 87 14.38 16.64 -3.27
C HIS A 87 13.87 15.72 -2.14
N PRO A 88 12.56 15.71 -1.83
CA PRO A 88 12.02 15.01 -0.66
C PRO A 88 12.25 13.50 -0.69
N LEU A 89 12.23 12.90 -1.89
CA LEU A 89 12.44 11.47 -2.08
C LEU A 89 13.88 11.03 -1.79
N LEU A 90 14.86 11.85 -2.16
CA LEU A 90 16.27 11.56 -1.88
C LEU A 90 16.58 11.78 -0.39
N ALA A 91 15.86 12.69 0.26
CA ALA A 91 15.97 12.93 1.69
C ALA A 91 15.30 11.84 2.56
N ALA A 92 14.26 11.16 2.04
CA ALA A 92 13.43 10.23 2.80
C ALA A 92 14.20 9.04 3.43
N PRO A 93 15.14 8.34 2.74
CA PRO A 93 15.91 7.26 3.35
C PRO A 93 16.75 7.72 4.54
N GLY A 94 17.37 8.91 4.45
CA GLY A 94 18.18 9.47 5.53
C GLY A 94 17.36 9.89 6.75
N VAL A 95 16.15 10.40 6.54
CA VAL A 95 15.20 10.68 7.62
C VAL A 95 14.71 9.38 8.26
N PHE A 96 14.36 8.37 7.45
CA PHE A 96 13.91 7.07 7.94
C PHE A 96 14.98 6.36 8.79
N TRP A 97 16.24 6.35 8.34
CA TRP A 97 17.36 5.76 9.10
C TRP A 97 17.57 6.46 10.45
N ARG A 98 17.48 7.79 10.46
CA ARG A 98 17.60 8.60 11.68
C ARG A 98 16.49 8.28 12.68
N LEU A 99 15.24 8.20 12.21
CA LEU A 99 14.08 7.84 13.03
C LEU A 99 14.22 6.40 13.57
N TYR A 100 14.63 5.45 12.72
CA TYR A 100 14.87 4.06 13.12
C TYR A 100 15.92 3.96 14.22
N ARG A 101 17.04 4.67 14.09
CA ARG A 101 18.11 4.70 15.11
C ARG A 101 17.66 5.39 16.40
N ALA A 102 16.95 6.51 16.30
CA ALA A 102 16.43 7.22 17.47
C ALA A 102 15.44 6.37 18.27
N ARG A 103 14.57 5.62 17.57
CA ARG A 103 13.60 4.71 18.20
C ARG A 103 14.22 3.43 18.79
N ARG A 104 15.45 3.08 18.38
CA ARG A 104 16.21 1.95 18.96
C ARG A 104 16.99 2.33 20.22
N ASN A 105 17.30 3.62 20.37
CA ASN A 105 18.08 4.17 21.48
C ASN A 105 17.21 4.84 22.57
N ALA A 106 15.89 4.83 22.39
CA ALA A 106 14.89 5.30 23.34
C ALA A 106 14.16 4.09 23.93
#